data_AF-A0A2V6WXL6-F1
#
_entry.id   AF-A0A2V6WXL6-F1
#
_cell.length_a   1.000
_cell.length_b   1.000
_cell.length_c   1.000
_cell.angle_alpha   90.00
_cell.angle_beta   90.00
_cell.angle_gamma   90.00
#
_symmetry.space_group_name_H-M   'P 1'
#
loop_
_entity.id
_entity.type
_entity.pdbx_description
1 polymer ?
#
loop_
_entity_poly.entity_id
_entity_poly.type
_entity_poly.pdbx_seq_one_letter_code
_entity_poly.pdbx_strand_id
1 'polypeptide(L)'
;MHESLSIRVTTYALLAIFVFLVAVPLFWMVATALKSNKDLYEDFSYLPTRPTLQHFVRVITREDLLTNIRNSFVVATTTTAVTVVVSAFAAFSIVRYRYWGREWVGHLILF
;
A
#
# COMPACT_ATOMS: atom_id res chain seq x y z
N MET A 1 7.95 33.08 4.04
CA MET A 1 7.40 32.39 2.85
C MET A 1 5.88 32.33 3.02
N HIS A 2 5.19 33.45 2.77
CA HIS A 2 3.72 33.51 2.85
C HIS A 2 3.18 33.08 1.49
N GLU A 3 2.81 31.81 1.35
CA GLU A 3 2.03 31.39 0.18
C GLU A 3 0.78 32.27 0.08
N SER A 4 0.47 32.74 -1.12
CA SER A 4 -0.75 33.51 -1.34
C SER A 4 -1.96 32.65 -0.98
N LEU A 5 -3.00 33.28 -0.42
CA LEU A 5 -4.23 32.60 0.01
C LEU A 5 -4.83 31.76 -1.14
N SER A 6 -4.68 32.23 -2.38
CA SER A 6 -5.08 31.52 -3.60
C SER A 6 -4.34 30.19 -3.83
N ILE A 7 -3.03 30.14 -3.56
CA ILE A 7 -2.24 28.90 -3.71
C ILE A 7 -2.71 27.85 -2.69
N ARG A 8 -2.97 28.27 -1.44
CA ARG A 8 -3.45 27.36 -0.40
C ARG A 8 -4.82 26.79 -0.74
N VAL A 9 -5.77 27.64 -1.13
CA VAL A 9 -7.11 27.20 -1.53
C VAL A 9 -7.03 26.23 -2.70
N THR A 10 -6.22 26.53 -3.72
CA THR A 10 -6.04 25.65 -4.88
C THR A 10 -5.42 24.30 -4.47
N THR A 11 -4.40 24.32 -3.61
CA THR A 11 -3.73 23.11 -3.12
C THR A 11 -4.69 22.24 -2.32
N TYR A 12 -5.46 22.81 -1.39
CA TYR A 12 -6.45 22.06 -0.62
C TYR A 12 -7.59 21.52 -1.49
N ALA A 13 -8.03 22.27 -2.50
CA ALA A 13 -9.03 21.79 -3.45
C ALA A 13 -8.51 20.57 -4.24
N LEU A 14 -7.26 20.63 -4.74
CA LEU A 14 -6.63 19.51 -5.46
C LEU A 14 -6.44 18.29 -4.54
N LEU A 15 -5.99 18.49 -3.31
CA LEU A 15 -5.86 17.41 -2.33
C LEU A 15 -7.22 16.78 -2.00
N ALA A 16 -8.27 17.58 -1.85
CA ALA A 16 -9.62 17.09 -1.58
C ALA A 16 -10.15 16.25 -2.75
N ILE A 17 -9.93 16.69 -4.00
CA ILE A 17 -10.28 15.92 -5.20
C ILE A 17 -9.49 14.60 -5.23
N PHE A 18 -8.19 14.63 -4.96
CA PHE A 18 -7.35 13.43 -4.94
C PHE A 18 -7.82 12.42 -3.89
N VAL A 19 -8.10 12.89 -2.67
CA VAL A 19 -8.65 12.06 -1.60
C VAL A 19 -9.99 11.47 -2.01
N PHE A 20 -10.88 12.25 -2.61
CA PHE A 20 -12.17 11.76 -3.09
C PHE A 20 -12.00 10.64 -4.13
N LEU A 21 -11.12 10.83 -5.12
CA LEU A 21 -10.83 9.84 -6.16
C LEU A 21 -10.31 8.52 -5.58
N VAL A 22 -9.49 8.56 -4.52
CA VAL A 22 -8.97 7.37 -3.84
C VAL A 22 -10.00 6.77 -2.88
N ALA A 23 -10.81 7.58 -2.21
CA ALA A 23 -11.78 7.14 -1.21
C ALA A 23 -12.97 6.40 -1.85
N VAL A 24 -13.41 6.79 -3.05
CA VAL A 24 -14.52 6.14 -3.76
C VAL A 24 -14.29 4.63 -3.98
N PRO A 25 -13.19 4.17 -4.60
CA PRO A 25 -12.97 2.73 -4.78
C PRO A 25 -12.75 2.00 -3.44
N LEU A 26 -12.12 2.64 -2.44
CA LEU A 26 -11.99 2.05 -1.11
C LEU A 26 -13.34 1.86 -0.42
N PHE A 27 -14.23 2.84 -0.52
CA PHE A 27 -15.60 2.74 -0.04
C PHE A 27 -16.34 1.59 -0.74
N TRP A 28 -16.19 1.48 -2.06
CA TRP A 28 -16.78 0.39 -2.83
C TRP A 28 -16.28 -0.99 -2.41
N MET A 29 -14.98 -1.14 -2.15
CA MET A 29 -14.38 -2.38 -1.65
C MET A 29 -14.98 -2.78 -0.30
N VAL A 30 -15.08 -1.85 0.65
CA VAL A 30 -15.66 -2.11 1.97
C VAL A 30 -17.15 -2.46 1.87
N ALA A 31 -17.91 -1.69 1.08
CA ALA A 31 -19.33 -1.96 0.87
C ALA A 31 -19.55 -3.35 0.27
N THR A 32 -18.73 -3.76 -0.70
CA THR A 32 -18.81 -5.08 -1.34
C THR A 32 -18.40 -6.20 -0.41
N ALA A 33 -17.38 -6.01 0.43
CA ALA A 33 -16.95 -7.00 1.42
C ALA A 33 -18.02 -7.32 2.48
N LEU A 34 -18.95 -6.39 2.71
CA LEU A 34 -20.07 -6.53 3.66
C LEU A 34 -21.37 -7.00 3.01
N LYS A 35 -21.47 -7.04 1.67
CA LYS A 35 -22.67 -7.52 0.97
C LYS A 35 -22.85 -9.02 1.17
N SER A 36 -24.10 -9.46 1.18
CA SER A 36 -24.41 -10.90 1.14
C SER A 36 -24.26 -11.44 -0.29
N ASN A 37 -24.07 -12.76 -0.46
CA ASN A 37 -24.08 -13.37 -1.81
C ASN A 37 -25.36 -13.02 -2.59
N LYS A 38 -26.50 -12.90 -1.89
CA LYS A 38 -27.77 -12.50 -2.50
C LYS A 38 -27.74 -11.06 -3.04
N ASP A 39 -27.15 -10.13 -2.30
CA ASP A 39 -26.96 -8.73 -2.75
C ASP A 39 -25.92 -8.60 -3.89
N LEU A 40 -25.08 -9.61 -4.09
CA LEU A 40 -24.07 -9.63 -5.14
C LEU A 40 -24.61 -10.23 -6.45
N TYR A 41 -25.46 -11.25 -6.37
CA TYR A 41 -25.89 -12.04 -7.53
C TYR A 41 -27.38 -11.89 -7.92
N GLU A 42 -28.27 -11.55 -6.98
CA GLU A 42 -29.72 -11.53 -7.23
C GLU A 42 -30.30 -10.09 -7.24
N ASP A 43 -29.92 -9.25 -6.27
CA ASP A 43 -30.39 -7.87 -6.14
C ASP A 43 -29.19 -6.92 -6.13
N PHE A 44 -28.77 -6.47 -7.32
CA PHE A 44 -27.61 -5.59 -7.48
C PHE A 44 -27.86 -4.22 -6.83
N SER A 45 -27.61 -4.13 -5.52
CA SER A 45 -27.74 -2.91 -4.73
C SER A 45 -26.37 -2.24 -4.56
N TYR A 46 -26.30 -0.91 -4.66
CA TYR A 46 -25.06 -0.15 -4.42
C TYR A 46 -24.57 -0.27 -2.97
N LEU A 47 -25.50 -0.32 -2.01
CA LEU A 47 -25.23 -0.47 -0.57
C LEU A 47 -25.68 -1.85 -0.06
N PRO A 48 -25.01 -2.42 0.96
CA PRO A 48 -25.42 -3.69 1.55
C PRO A 48 -26.80 -3.55 2.20
N THR A 49 -27.79 -4.30 1.71
CA THR A 49 -29.14 -4.30 2.32
C THR A 49 -29.13 -5.08 3.64
N ARG A 50 -28.29 -6.13 3.71
CA ARG A 50 -28.09 -6.97 4.90
C ARG A 50 -26.58 -7.17 5.13
N PRO A 51 -25.92 -6.25 5.85
CA PRO A 51 -24.49 -6.35 6.09
C PRO A 51 -24.15 -7.67 6.81
N THR A 52 -23.15 -8.38 6.31
CA THR A 52 -22.73 -9.69 6.83
C THR A 52 -21.21 -9.77 6.97
N LEU A 53 -20.75 -10.49 7.99
CA LEU A 53 -19.34 -10.79 8.23
C LEU A 53 -18.95 -12.21 7.79
N GLN A 54 -19.86 -12.95 7.16
CA GLN A 54 -19.63 -14.34 6.75
C GLN A 54 -18.44 -14.49 5.80
N HIS A 55 -18.20 -13.51 4.92
CA HIS A 55 -17.06 -13.52 4.00
C HIS A 55 -15.72 -13.46 4.76
N PHE A 56 -15.62 -12.60 5.79
CA PHE A 56 -14.44 -12.52 6.64
C PHE A 56 -14.19 -13.83 7.41
N VAL A 57 -15.24 -14.38 8.04
CA VAL A 57 -15.14 -15.66 8.76
C VAL A 57 -14.71 -16.79 7.82
N ARG A 58 -15.30 -16.87 6.62
CA ARG A 58 -14.96 -17.87 5.62
C ARG A 58 -13.49 -17.78 5.21
N VAL A 59 -13.01 -16.59 4.89
CA VAL A 59 -11.63 -16.39 4.43
C VAL A 59 -10.62 -16.72 5.53
N ILE A 60 -10.92 -16.37 6.79
CA ILE A 60 -10.06 -16.70 7.94
C ILE A 60 -10.05 -18.20 8.25
N THR A 61 -11.21 -18.88 8.14
CA THR A 61 -11.35 -20.28 8.58
C THR A 61 -11.14 -21.32 7.49
N ARG A 62 -11.38 -20.97 6.21
CA ARG A 62 -11.38 -21.93 5.08
C ARG A 62 -10.36 -21.63 3.99
N GLU A 63 -9.85 -20.41 3.89
CA GLU A 63 -8.99 -19.97 2.78
C GLU A 63 -7.54 -19.69 3.22
N ASP A 64 -7.11 -20.25 4.36
CA ASP A 64 -5.75 -20.13 4.90
C ASP A 64 -5.18 -18.69 4.95
N LEU A 65 -6.05 -17.69 5.10
CA LEU A 65 -5.66 -16.27 5.08
C LEU A 65 -4.55 -15.98 6.09
N LEU A 66 -4.65 -16.54 7.30
CA LEU A 66 -3.65 -16.34 8.35
C LEU A 66 -2.27 -16.88 7.95
N THR A 67 -2.24 -18.01 7.23
CA THR A 67 -1.00 -18.58 6.68
C THR A 67 -0.42 -17.67 5.61
N ASN A 68 -1.26 -17.14 4.71
CA ASN A 68 -0.83 -16.23 3.66
C ASN A 68 -0.29 -14.90 4.21
N ILE A 69 -0.95 -14.36 5.24
CA ILE A 69 -0.49 -13.16 5.96
C ILE A 69 0.85 -13.45 6.64
N ARG A 70 0.98 -14.58 7.35
CA ARG A 70 2.23 -14.97 8.00
C ARG A 70 3.37 -15.13 7.00
N ASN A 71 3.15 -15.83 5.89
CA ASN A 71 4.16 -16.04 4.85
C ASN A 71 4.62 -14.71 4.27
N SER A 72 3.68 -13.83 3.93
CA SER A 72 4.00 -12.49 3.39
C SER A 72 4.74 -11.64 4.42
N PHE A 73 4.34 -11.69 5.69
CA PHE A 73 5.01 -10.97 6.77
C PHE A 73 6.45 -11.45 6.97
N VAL A 74 6.67 -12.77 6.99
CA VAL A 74 8.00 -13.35 7.10
C VAL A 74 8.85 -12.93 5.91
N VAL A 75 8.38 -13.12 4.67
CA VAL A 75 9.11 -12.77 3.45
C VAL A 75 9.42 -11.28 3.40
N ALA A 76 8.45 -10.41 3.68
CA ALA A 76 8.66 -8.96 3.68
C ALA A 76 9.72 -8.56 4.72
N THR A 77 9.59 -9.04 5.96
CA THR A 77 10.51 -8.69 7.04
C THR A 77 11.92 -9.21 6.78
N THR A 78 12.07 -10.47 6.35
CA THR A 78 13.39 -11.04 6.06
C THR A 78 14.04 -10.34 4.88
N THR A 79 13.28 -10.03 3.83
CA THR A 79 13.79 -9.34 2.65
C THR A 79 14.22 -7.92 3.02
N THR A 80 13.41 -7.18 3.76
CA THR A 80 13.78 -5.84 4.24
C THR A 80 15.02 -5.89 5.11
N ALA A 81 15.11 -6.81 6.09
CA ALA A 81 16.27 -6.92 6.96
C ALA A 81 17.56 -7.19 6.19
N VAL A 82 17.55 -8.18 5.30
CA VAL A 82 18.71 -8.52 4.45
C VAL A 82 19.06 -7.34 3.54
N THR A 83 18.08 -6.73 2.90
CA THR A 83 18.29 -5.60 1.98
C THR A 83 18.88 -4.41 2.70
N VAL A 84 18.40 -4.06 3.89
CA VAL A 84 18.92 -2.95 4.70
C VAL A 84 20.37 -3.21 5.09
N VAL A 85 20.69 -4.41 5.57
CA VAL A 85 22.06 -4.77 5.96
C VAL A 85 23.02 -4.66 4.77
N VAL A 86 22.67 -5.28 3.64
CA VAL A 86 23.50 -5.26 2.43
C VAL A 86 23.64 -3.85 1.87
N SER A 87 22.53 -3.12 1.76
CA SER A 87 22.52 -1.74 1.25
C SER A 87 23.30 -0.78 2.15
N ALA A 88 23.23 -0.96 3.48
CA ALA A 88 23.98 -0.16 4.43
C ALA A 88 25.49 -0.35 4.27
N PHE A 89 25.96 -1.60 4.14
CA PHE A 89 27.37 -1.87 3.87
C PHE A 89 27.84 -1.34 2.52
N ALA A 90 27.02 -1.50 1.48
CA ALA A 90 27.31 -0.96 0.15
C ALA A 90 27.42 0.58 0.18
N ALA A 91 26.44 1.25 0.78
CA ALA A 91 26.45 2.71 0.93
C ALA A 91 27.65 3.18 1.76
N PHE A 92 27.97 2.50 2.87
CA PHE A 92 29.13 2.82 3.70
C PHE A 92 30.44 2.72 2.90
N SER A 93 30.60 1.65 2.12
CA SER A 93 31.78 1.45 1.28
C SER A 93 31.99 2.59 0.28
N ILE A 94 30.93 2.95 -0.46
CA ILE A 94 30.95 4.00 -1.48
C ILE A 94 31.26 5.38 -0.87
N VAL A 95 30.65 5.70 0.27
CA VAL A 95 30.79 7.01 0.91
C VAL A 95 32.14 7.19 1.61
N ARG A 96 32.64 6.14 2.29
CA ARG A 96 33.82 6.25 3.16
C ARG A 96 35.14 5.84 2.50
N TYR A 97 35.12 4.96 1.50
CA TYR A 97 36.36 4.47 0.87
C TYR A 97 36.58 5.07 -0.53
N ARG A 98 37.85 5.16 -0.92
CA ARG A 98 38.28 5.57 -2.28
C ARG A 98 38.82 4.34 -3.01
N TYR A 99 38.03 3.77 -3.92
CA TYR A 99 38.42 2.65 -4.78
C TYR A 99 38.01 2.90 -6.24
N TRP A 100 38.70 2.25 -7.18
CA TRP A 100 38.64 2.54 -8.62
C TRP A 100 37.23 2.43 -9.24
N GLY A 101 36.38 1.53 -8.75
CA GLY A 101 35.01 1.35 -9.27
C GLY A 101 33.90 2.17 -8.61
N ARG A 102 34.19 3.00 -7.59
CA ARG A 102 33.14 3.57 -6.72
C ARG A 102 32.17 4.52 -7.44
N GLU A 103 32.66 5.30 -8.41
CA GLU A 103 31.86 6.30 -9.13
C GLU A 103 30.91 5.62 -10.12
N TRP A 104 31.36 4.56 -10.78
CA TRP A 104 30.51 3.74 -11.64
C TRP A 104 29.39 3.05 -10.85
N VAL A 105 29.72 2.44 -9.71
CA VAL A 105 28.71 1.81 -8.84
C VAL A 105 27.72 2.84 -8.29
N GLY A 106 28.19 4.04 -7.89
CA GLY A 106 27.32 5.12 -7.44
C GLY A 106 26.36 5.60 -8.52
N HIS A 107 26.82 5.78 -9.77
CA HIS A 107 25.96 6.18 -10.87
C HIS A 107 24.92 5.11 -11.24
N LEU A 108 25.28 3.82 -11.20
CA LEU A 108 24.34 2.72 -11.46
C LEU A 108 23.22 2.59 -10.41
N ILE A 109 23.41 3.12 -9.21
CA ILE A 109 22.40 3.08 -8.14
C ILE A 109 21.50 4.33 -8.17
N LEU A 110 22.05 5.48 -8.58
CA LEU A 110 21.35 6.77 -8.57
C LEU A 110 20.59 7.10 -9.87
N PHE A 111 20.82 6.34 -10.94
CA PHE A 111 20.14 6.44 -12.24
C PHE A 111 19.56 5.08 -12.64
#